data_AF-A0A944TAX4-F1
#
_entry.id   AF-A0A944TAX4-F1
#
_cell.length_a   1.000
_cell.length_b   1.000
_cell.length_c   1.000
_cell.angle_alpha   90.00
_cell.angle_beta   90.00
_cell.angle_gamma   90.00
#
_symmetry.space_group_name_H-M   'P 1'
#
loop_
_entity.id
_entity.type
_entity.pdbx_description
1 polymer ?
#
loop_
_entity_poly.entity_id
_entity_poly.type
_entity_poly.pdbx_seq_one_letter_code
_entity_poly.pdbx_strand_id
1 'polypeptide(L)'
;MLVGGLSACAFAQEEFKSAATITKPVAAAVPEPQKIAEKVSGVAAIPVLGPVYTAIFGPEPLPEDDEIAVPLDQIVDATPPQLIVHFVEAGRLRAYGPDIMVRGTVSDASRVALVTVNGYAARLDGTGFSRRIRVPVGNHRSVVQALDMHGNAALVQFDIVRRDGRDGGAPRRVGAGSLQRRGFGANPRQINAISDIDVPGTFLILLAGTPAMHAVAMPSLAHCRLAAGYSNAGTCAQRR
;
A
#
# COMPACT_ATOMS: atom_id res chain seq x y z
N MET A 1 55.04 -15.50 14.37
CA MET A 1 54.63 -14.61 15.46
C MET A 1 54.73 -13.17 14.97
N LEU A 2 53.59 -12.56 14.61
CA LEU A 2 53.40 -11.11 14.69
C LEU A 2 51.90 -10.83 14.64
N VAL A 3 51.49 -9.96 15.55
CA VAL A 3 50.15 -9.74 16.09
C VAL A 3 49.61 -8.43 15.53
N GLY A 4 48.28 -8.33 15.37
CA GLY A 4 47.55 -7.07 15.34
C GLY A 4 46.93 -6.73 13.97
N GLY A 5 45.69 -6.23 13.87
CA GLY A 5 44.72 -5.86 14.88
C GLY A 5 43.38 -5.59 14.18
N LEU A 6 42.31 -6.09 14.77
CA LEU A 6 40.93 -5.86 14.35
C LEU A 6 40.52 -4.43 14.73
N SER A 7 40.23 -3.59 13.74
CA SER A 7 39.64 -2.27 13.96
C SER A 7 38.12 -2.37 13.79
N ALA A 8 37.41 -2.39 14.91
CA ALA A 8 35.96 -2.31 14.96
C ALA A 8 35.53 -0.85 14.75
N CYS A 9 34.74 -0.59 13.70
CA CYS A 9 34.02 0.67 13.57
C CYS A 9 32.71 0.58 14.37
N ALA A 10 32.66 1.32 15.48
CA ALA A 10 31.45 1.58 16.23
C ALA A 10 30.54 2.52 15.42
N PHE A 11 29.34 2.04 15.06
CA PHE A 11 28.28 2.88 14.54
C PHE A 11 27.44 3.39 15.72
N ALA A 12 27.46 4.71 15.93
CA ALA A 12 26.58 5.39 16.86
C ALA A 12 25.13 5.32 16.35
N GLN A 13 24.21 4.87 17.21
CA GLN A 13 22.77 4.97 16.98
C GLN A 13 22.34 6.43 17.23
N GLU A 14 21.96 7.15 16.18
CA GLU A 14 21.24 8.41 16.32
C GLU A 14 19.77 8.14 16.66
N GLU A 15 19.35 8.78 17.75
CA GLU A 15 18.06 8.71 18.41
C GLU A 15 17.01 9.48 17.56
N PHE A 16 16.32 8.79 16.65
CA PHE A 16 15.19 9.38 15.93
C PHE A 16 13.96 9.50 16.85
N LYS A 17 13.87 10.63 17.55
CA LYS A 17 12.62 11.12 18.16
C LYS A 17 11.65 11.55 17.06
N SER A 18 10.88 10.60 16.54
CA SER A 18 9.78 10.90 15.61
C SER A 18 8.50 11.20 16.40
N ALA A 19 8.10 12.47 16.40
CA ALA A 19 6.90 12.96 17.04
C ALA A 19 5.64 12.46 16.30
N ALA A 20 5.05 11.37 16.79
CA ALA A 20 3.71 10.96 16.40
C ALA A 20 2.69 11.93 17.01
N THR A 21 2.21 12.88 16.20
CA THR A 21 1.05 13.70 16.55
C THR A 21 -0.19 12.82 16.40
N ILE A 22 -0.68 12.30 17.52
CA ILE A 22 -1.94 11.56 17.61
C ILE A 22 -3.08 12.58 17.50
N THR A 23 -3.64 12.74 16.31
CA THR A 23 -4.91 13.45 16.11
C THR A 23 -6.05 12.64 16.70
N LYS A 24 -6.68 13.20 17.73
CA LYS A 24 -7.89 12.74 18.41
C LYS A 24 -8.98 12.35 17.39
N PRO A 25 -9.57 11.14 17.46
CA PRO A 25 -10.67 10.77 16.58
C PRO A 25 -11.89 11.65 16.89
N VAL A 26 -12.33 12.40 15.88
CA VAL A 26 -13.60 13.13 15.91
C VAL A 26 -14.70 12.06 15.81
N ALA A 27 -15.50 11.94 16.87
CA ALA A 27 -16.67 11.10 16.90
C ALA A 27 -17.58 11.44 15.70
N ALA A 28 -17.64 10.54 14.74
CA ALA A 28 -18.57 10.66 13.62
C ALA A 28 -19.99 10.50 14.17
N ALA A 29 -20.81 11.52 13.97
CA ALA A 29 -22.23 11.50 14.30
C ALA A 29 -22.89 10.30 13.61
N VAL A 30 -23.50 9.44 14.42
CA VAL A 30 -24.33 8.31 13.99
C VAL A 30 -25.55 8.89 13.25
N PRO A 31 -25.76 8.61 11.95
CA PRO A 31 -26.97 9.05 11.27
C PRO A 31 -28.19 8.32 11.85
N GLU A 32 -29.23 9.09 12.16
CA GLU A 32 -30.53 8.59 12.62
C GLU A 32 -31.08 7.51 11.68
N PRO A 33 -31.72 6.46 12.23
CA PRO A 33 -32.31 5.40 11.44
C PRO A 33 -33.48 5.94 10.61
N GLN A 34 -33.31 5.97 9.29
CA GLN A 34 -34.39 6.29 8.37
C GLN A 34 -35.42 5.17 8.39
N LYS A 35 -36.65 5.50 8.82
CA LYS A 35 -37.84 4.63 8.71
C LYS A 35 -38.07 4.27 7.24
N ILE A 36 -37.72 3.05 6.87
CA ILE A 36 -38.15 2.47 5.59
C ILE A 36 -39.62 2.07 5.76
N ALA A 37 -40.50 2.81 5.10
CA ALA A 37 -41.91 2.48 4.99
C ALA A 37 -42.08 1.26 4.09
N GLU A 38 -42.33 0.11 4.70
CA GLU A 38 -42.63 -1.15 4.02
C GLU A 38 -44.06 -1.11 3.47
N LYS A 39 -44.19 -0.92 2.16
CA LYS A 39 -45.46 -1.04 1.43
C LYS A 39 -45.62 -2.51 1.00
N VAL A 40 -46.15 -3.36 1.88
CA VAL A 40 -46.55 -4.73 1.52
C VAL A 40 -47.91 -4.66 0.82
N SER A 41 -47.88 -4.75 -0.50
CA SER A 41 -49.07 -4.80 -1.34
C SER A 41 -49.37 -6.26 -1.72
N GLY A 42 -50.52 -6.75 -1.27
CA GLY A 42 -51.29 -7.78 -1.98
C GLY A 42 -50.92 -9.24 -1.70
N VAL A 43 -51.34 -9.76 -0.54
CA VAL A 43 -51.58 -11.20 -0.37
C VAL A 43 -53.07 -11.44 -0.55
N ALA A 44 -53.41 -12.18 -1.60
CA ALA A 44 -54.77 -12.58 -1.94
C ALA A 44 -55.33 -13.53 -0.87
N ALA A 45 -56.60 -13.34 -0.57
CA ALA A 45 -57.38 -14.06 0.44
C ALA A 45 -57.39 -15.57 0.21
N ILE A 46 -57.03 -16.33 1.25
CA ILE A 46 -57.27 -17.78 1.34
C ILE A 46 -58.61 -17.97 2.06
N PRO A 47 -59.59 -18.69 1.49
CA PRO A 47 -60.87 -18.93 2.15
C PRO A 47 -60.70 -19.87 3.35
N VAL A 48 -61.20 -19.40 4.48
CA VAL A 48 -61.29 -20.11 5.76
C VAL A 48 -62.41 -21.17 5.67
N LEU A 49 -62.02 -22.46 5.69
CA LEU A 49 -62.85 -23.58 6.15
C LEU A 49 -62.45 -23.77 7.62
N GLY A 50 -63.27 -23.43 8.61
CA GLY A 50 -64.40 -24.24 9.06
C GLY A 50 -64.02 -24.99 10.36
N PRO A 51 -64.73 -24.83 11.49
CA PRO A 51 -64.27 -25.27 12.81
C PRO A 51 -64.79 -26.67 13.18
N VAL A 52 -63.94 -27.71 13.13
CA VAL A 52 -64.29 -29.05 13.64
C VAL A 52 -63.09 -29.79 14.22
N TYR A 53 -62.37 -29.25 15.22
CA TYR A 53 -61.41 -30.06 16.00
C TYR A 53 -61.24 -29.51 17.43
N THR A 54 -62.30 -29.58 18.24
CA THR A 54 -62.21 -29.34 19.69
C THR A 54 -62.90 -30.48 20.43
N ALA A 55 -62.28 -31.67 20.48
CA ALA A 55 -62.76 -32.73 21.37
C ALA A 55 -61.77 -33.86 21.73
N ILE A 56 -60.54 -33.94 21.18
CA ILE A 56 -59.70 -35.16 21.34
C ILE A 56 -58.37 -34.92 22.06
N PHE A 57 -57.86 -33.68 22.13
CA PHE A 57 -56.63 -33.38 22.86
C PHE A 57 -56.97 -32.65 24.17
N GLY A 58 -57.11 -33.42 25.26
CA GLY A 58 -57.04 -32.84 26.59
C GLY A 58 -55.68 -32.14 26.76
N PRO A 59 -55.62 -30.93 27.35
CA PRO A 59 -54.35 -30.25 27.56
C PRO A 59 -53.51 -31.09 28.52
N GLU A 60 -52.49 -31.76 27.97
CA GLU A 60 -51.38 -32.26 28.76
C GLU A 60 -50.81 -31.05 29.51
N PRO A 61 -50.71 -31.08 30.85
CA PRO A 61 -50.20 -29.96 31.61
C PRO A 61 -48.82 -29.64 31.06
N LEU A 62 -48.71 -28.48 30.42
CA LEU A 62 -47.45 -27.96 29.93
C LEU A 62 -46.47 -28.02 31.10
N PRO A 63 -45.30 -28.66 30.94
CA PRO A 63 -44.29 -28.66 31.98
C PRO A 63 -44.06 -27.20 32.37
N GLU A 64 -44.23 -26.89 33.65
CA GLU A 64 -43.97 -25.57 34.19
C GLU A 64 -42.58 -25.17 33.72
N ASP A 65 -42.53 -24.04 33.02
CA ASP A 65 -41.33 -23.51 32.37
C ASP A 65 -40.18 -23.49 33.38
N ASP A 66 -39.33 -24.52 33.34
CA ASP A 66 -37.97 -24.42 33.85
C ASP A 66 -37.37 -23.27 33.04
N GLU A 67 -37.34 -22.08 33.64
CA GLU A 67 -36.57 -20.96 33.17
C GLU A 67 -35.13 -21.45 33.04
N ILE A 68 -34.78 -21.91 31.84
CA ILE A 68 -33.41 -22.12 31.43
C ILE A 68 -32.85 -20.71 31.39
N ALA A 69 -32.39 -20.23 32.54
CA ALA A 69 -31.57 -19.07 32.70
C ALA A 69 -30.26 -19.39 31.97
N VAL A 70 -30.27 -19.21 30.66
CA VAL A 70 -29.06 -19.23 29.84
C VAL A 70 -28.20 -18.13 30.43
N PRO A 71 -27.06 -18.45 31.08
CA PRO A 71 -26.23 -17.43 31.68
C PRO A 71 -25.77 -16.48 30.55
N LEU A 72 -26.21 -15.23 30.64
CA LEU A 72 -26.04 -14.18 29.63
C LEU A 72 -24.60 -13.66 29.49
N ASP A 73 -23.62 -14.30 30.13
CA ASP A 73 -22.20 -13.95 30.05
C ASP A 73 -21.49 -14.63 28.86
N GLN A 74 -22.13 -14.58 27.69
CA GLN A 74 -21.40 -14.79 26.45
C GLN A 74 -20.53 -13.55 26.25
N ILE A 75 -19.25 -13.65 26.60
CA ILE A 75 -18.27 -12.56 26.45
C ILE A 75 -18.10 -12.31 24.95
N VAL A 76 -18.91 -11.40 24.41
CA VAL A 76 -18.81 -10.94 23.03
C VAL A 76 -17.62 -9.99 22.94
N ASP A 77 -16.71 -10.27 22.02
CA ASP A 77 -15.61 -9.34 21.73
C ASP A 77 -16.18 -8.03 21.19
N ALA A 78 -15.80 -6.91 21.81
CA ALA A 78 -16.16 -5.56 21.39
C ALA A 78 -14.94 -4.76 20.91
N THR A 79 -13.78 -5.41 20.76
CA THR A 79 -12.54 -4.76 20.33
C THR A 79 -12.44 -4.79 18.80
N PRO A 80 -12.19 -3.63 18.16
CA PRO A 80 -12.05 -3.59 16.70
C PRO A 80 -10.69 -4.12 16.24
N PRO A 81 -10.63 -4.68 15.01
CA PRO A 81 -9.39 -5.22 14.46
C PRO A 81 -8.34 -4.11 14.24
N GLN A 82 -7.06 -4.42 14.45
CA GLN A 82 -5.98 -3.52 14.08
C GLN A 82 -5.70 -3.62 12.57
N LEU A 83 -5.74 -2.50 11.87
CA LEU A 83 -5.60 -2.43 10.42
C LEU A 83 -4.47 -1.47 10.02
N ILE A 84 -3.49 -1.96 9.26
CA ILE A 84 -2.34 -1.19 8.79
C ILE A 84 -2.22 -1.35 7.27
N VAL A 85 -2.21 -0.23 6.55
CA VAL A 85 -2.01 -0.21 5.09
C VAL A 85 -0.54 0.13 4.79
N HIS A 86 0.13 -0.69 3.99
CA HIS A 86 1.54 -0.51 3.65
C HIS A 86 1.71 0.47 2.48
N PHE A 87 2.90 1.08 2.37
CA PHE A 87 3.27 2.03 1.31
C PHE A 87 2.42 3.31 1.28
N VAL A 88 1.76 3.64 2.40
CA VAL A 88 1.10 4.92 2.61
C VAL A 88 2.06 5.82 3.37
N GLU A 89 2.54 6.88 2.72
CA GLU A 89 3.42 7.89 3.31
C GLU A 89 2.62 9.16 3.55
N ALA A 90 2.56 9.64 4.79
CA ALA A 90 1.81 10.84 5.18
C ALA A 90 0.35 10.84 4.67
N GLY A 91 -0.33 9.68 4.77
CA GLY A 91 -1.71 9.51 4.31
C GLY A 91 -1.89 9.41 2.79
N ARG A 92 -0.79 9.28 2.02
CA ARG A 92 -0.81 9.21 0.56
C ARG A 92 -0.10 7.98 0.02
N LEU A 93 -0.71 7.34 -0.98
CA LEU A 93 -0.13 6.25 -1.75
C LEU A 93 0.12 6.72 -3.19
N ARG A 94 1.37 6.59 -3.67
CA ARG A 94 1.72 6.99 -5.03
C ARG A 94 1.48 5.85 -6.01
N ALA A 95 0.69 6.12 -7.05
CA ALA A 95 0.39 5.18 -8.12
C ALA A 95 1.14 5.57 -9.41
N TYR A 96 1.92 4.62 -9.95
CA TYR A 96 2.65 4.79 -11.21
C TYR A 96 1.90 4.24 -12.43
N GLY A 97 0.83 3.48 -12.21
CA GLY A 97 0.04 2.84 -13.26
C GLY A 97 -1.46 2.87 -12.95
N PRO A 98 -2.30 2.47 -13.92
CA PRO A 98 -3.75 2.41 -13.74
C PRO A 98 -4.16 1.33 -12.75
N ASP A 99 -3.41 0.23 -12.66
CA ASP A 99 -3.68 -0.84 -11.71
C ASP A 99 -2.65 -0.80 -10.60
N ILE A 100 -3.12 -0.74 -9.35
CA ILE A 100 -2.26 -0.82 -8.18
C ILE A 100 -2.68 -1.98 -7.29
N MET A 101 -1.71 -2.53 -6.57
CA MET A 101 -1.94 -3.53 -5.54
C MET A 101 -1.92 -2.85 -4.17
N VAL A 102 -3.08 -2.72 -3.53
CA VAL A 102 -3.18 -2.29 -2.13
C VAL A 102 -2.82 -3.49 -1.25
N ARG A 103 -1.90 -3.31 -0.32
CA ARG A 103 -1.42 -4.34 0.62
C ARG A 103 -1.40 -3.78 2.03
N GLY A 104 -1.58 -4.66 3.00
CA GLY A 104 -1.45 -4.31 4.40
C GLY A 104 -1.53 -5.53 5.31
N THR A 105 -1.55 -5.26 6.60
CA THR A 105 -1.74 -6.26 7.65
C THR A 105 -3.01 -5.95 8.44
N VAL A 106 -3.64 -7.02 8.91
CA VAL A 106 -4.80 -6.96 9.79
C VAL A 106 -4.61 -7.99 10.91
N SER A 107 -4.86 -7.61 12.15
CA SER A 107 -4.73 -8.50 13.31
C SER A 107 -5.81 -8.21 14.34
N ASP A 108 -6.39 -9.27 14.88
CA ASP A 108 -7.46 -9.21 15.86
C ASP A 108 -7.46 -10.47 16.74
N ALA A 109 -7.95 -10.37 17.98
CA ALA A 109 -8.02 -11.51 18.89
C ALA A 109 -9.09 -12.53 18.46
N SER A 110 -10.18 -12.07 17.87
CA SER A 110 -11.34 -12.85 17.45
C SER A 110 -11.30 -13.34 16.00
N ARG A 111 -10.17 -13.12 15.32
CA ARG A 111 -9.96 -13.36 13.88
C ARG A 111 -10.76 -12.39 13.00
N VAL A 112 -10.22 -12.18 11.81
CA VAL A 112 -10.79 -11.27 10.82
C VAL A 112 -11.71 -12.05 9.88
N ALA A 113 -12.96 -11.61 9.77
CA ALA A 113 -13.96 -12.22 8.89
C ALA A 113 -13.85 -11.70 7.45
N LEU A 114 -13.69 -10.39 7.28
CA LEU A 114 -13.69 -9.76 5.96
C LEU A 114 -12.81 -8.51 5.92
N VAL A 115 -12.09 -8.33 4.83
CA VAL A 115 -11.44 -7.05 4.50
C VAL A 115 -11.93 -6.58 3.14
N THR A 116 -12.32 -5.31 3.04
CA THR A 116 -12.72 -4.68 1.78
C THR A 116 -11.86 -3.47 1.48
N VAL A 117 -11.60 -3.24 0.18
CA VAL A 117 -10.94 -2.04 -0.35
C VAL A 117 -11.91 -1.38 -1.32
N ASN A 118 -12.36 -0.17 -1.00
CA ASN A 118 -13.42 0.55 -1.73
C ASN A 118 -14.68 -0.30 -1.94
N GLY A 119 -15.07 -1.08 -0.92
CA GLY A 119 -16.23 -1.98 -0.95
C GLY A 119 -15.99 -3.34 -1.62
N TYR A 120 -14.82 -3.58 -2.23
CA TYR A 120 -14.50 -4.86 -2.85
C TYR A 120 -13.69 -5.76 -1.92
N ALA A 121 -14.10 -7.03 -1.78
CA ALA A 121 -13.40 -8.01 -0.95
C ALA A 121 -11.92 -8.18 -1.34
N ALA A 122 -11.02 -8.05 -0.36
CA ALA A 122 -9.58 -8.31 -0.50
C ALA A 122 -9.27 -9.78 -0.26
N ARG A 123 -8.18 -10.27 -0.86
CA ARG A 123 -7.66 -11.61 -0.57
C ARG A 123 -6.87 -11.57 0.72
N LEU A 124 -7.24 -12.40 1.68
CA LEU A 124 -6.53 -12.62 2.94
C LEU A 124 -5.53 -13.77 2.80
N ASP A 125 -4.34 -13.61 3.35
CA ASP A 125 -3.26 -14.60 3.40
C ASP A 125 -2.58 -14.51 4.78
N GLY A 126 -3.07 -15.31 5.73
CA GLY A 126 -2.72 -15.18 7.15
C GLY A 126 -3.17 -13.82 7.71
N THR A 127 -2.21 -13.02 8.16
CA THR A 127 -2.44 -11.64 8.65
C THR A 127 -2.32 -10.59 7.53
N GLY A 128 -1.86 -10.97 6.34
CA GLY A 128 -1.74 -10.09 5.20
C GLY A 128 -3.04 -10.00 4.41
N PHE A 129 -3.33 -8.83 3.85
CA PHE A 129 -4.37 -8.68 2.83
C PHE A 129 -3.82 -8.02 1.56
N SER A 130 -4.43 -8.36 0.43
CA SER A 130 -4.12 -7.72 -0.86
C SER A 130 -5.33 -7.57 -1.77
N ARG A 131 -5.40 -6.44 -2.48
CA ARG A 131 -6.42 -6.19 -3.51
C ARG A 131 -5.85 -5.36 -4.64
N ARG A 132 -6.08 -5.84 -5.88
CA ARG A 132 -5.81 -5.04 -7.08
C ARG A 132 -6.99 -4.13 -7.36
N ILE A 133 -6.74 -2.83 -7.51
CA ILE A 133 -7.76 -1.83 -7.85
C ILE A 133 -7.27 -1.00 -9.04
N ARG A 134 -8.23 -0.52 -9.84
CA ARG A 134 -7.97 0.40 -10.94
C ARG A 134 -8.20 1.84 -10.48
N VAL A 135 -7.23 2.71 -10.70
CA VAL A 135 -7.23 4.10 -10.20
C VAL A 135 -7.09 5.06 -11.39
N PRO A 136 -8.01 6.03 -11.56
CA PRO A 136 -7.87 7.06 -12.59
C PRO A 136 -6.67 7.99 -12.31
N VAL A 137 -6.29 8.80 -13.29
CA VAL A 137 -5.29 9.86 -13.07
C VAL A 137 -5.90 10.93 -12.18
N GLY A 138 -5.13 11.41 -11.19
CA GLY A 138 -5.56 12.40 -10.22
C GLY A 138 -5.40 11.92 -8.77
N ASN A 139 -6.04 12.64 -7.86
CA ASN A 139 -6.14 12.27 -6.45
C ASN A 139 -7.46 11.53 -6.21
N HIS A 140 -7.38 10.34 -5.64
CA HIS A 140 -8.54 9.49 -5.35
C HIS A 140 -8.52 9.05 -3.89
N ARG A 141 -9.55 9.40 -3.13
CA ARG A 141 -9.70 8.91 -1.76
C ARG A 141 -10.07 7.43 -1.80
N SER A 142 -9.39 6.61 -1.02
CA SER A 142 -9.69 5.20 -0.86
C SER A 142 -9.91 4.84 0.60
N VAL A 143 -10.74 3.82 0.80
CA VAL A 143 -11.18 3.36 2.12
C VAL A 143 -10.92 1.85 2.21
N VAL A 144 -10.26 1.44 3.28
CA VAL A 144 -10.08 0.04 3.63
C VAL A 144 -10.87 -0.21 4.91
N GLN A 145 -11.69 -1.25 4.89
CA GLN A 145 -12.50 -1.67 6.04
C GLN A 145 -12.14 -3.11 6.39
N ALA A 146 -11.90 -3.38 7.66
CA ALA A 146 -11.79 -4.72 8.21
C ALA A 146 -12.96 -4.99 9.16
N LEU A 147 -13.52 -6.19 9.10
CA LEU A 147 -14.59 -6.68 9.97
C LEU A 147 -14.09 -7.97 10.66
N ASP A 148 -14.29 -8.07 11.96
CA ASP A 148 -14.00 -9.29 12.72
C ASP A 148 -15.20 -10.27 12.72
N MET A 149 -15.08 -11.37 13.45
CA MET A 149 -16.14 -12.38 13.60
C MET A 149 -17.32 -11.94 14.49
N HIS A 150 -17.16 -10.88 15.29
CA HIS A 150 -18.17 -10.37 16.22
C HIS A 150 -18.88 -9.10 15.68
N GLY A 151 -18.51 -8.63 14.49
CA GLY A 151 -19.09 -7.46 13.84
C GLY A 151 -18.38 -6.14 14.17
N ASN A 152 -17.26 -6.16 14.89
CA ASN A 152 -16.45 -4.96 15.10
C ASN A 152 -15.72 -4.59 13.81
N ALA A 153 -15.65 -3.29 13.54
CA ALA A 153 -15.10 -2.77 12.29
C ALA A 153 -13.97 -1.76 12.54
N ALA A 154 -12.94 -1.83 11.69
CA ALA A 154 -11.89 -0.83 11.61
C ALA A 154 -11.83 -0.22 10.20
N LEU A 155 -11.63 1.09 10.14
CA LEU A 155 -11.64 1.87 8.90
C LEU A 155 -10.36 2.70 8.79
N VAL A 156 -9.67 2.57 7.65
CA VAL A 156 -8.50 3.38 7.31
C VAL A 156 -8.76 4.07 5.97
N GLN A 157 -8.46 5.37 5.92
CA GLN A 157 -8.65 6.19 4.73
C GLN A 157 -7.32 6.81 4.31
N PHE A 158 -7.07 6.84 3.00
CA PHE A 158 -5.87 7.45 2.43
C PHE A 158 -6.14 7.94 1.02
N ASP A 159 -5.29 8.84 0.53
CA ASP A 159 -5.38 9.35 -0.84
C ASP A 159 -4.42 8.59 -1.75
N ILE A 160 -4.91 8.16 -2.90
CA ILE A 160 -4.09 7.62 -3.98
C ILE A 160 -3.82 8.74 -4.97
N VAL A 161 -2.55 9.03 -5.20
CA VAL A 161 -2.12 10.05 -6.17
C VAL A 161 -1.52 9.36 -7.37
N ARG A 162 -2.21 9.44 -8.52
CA ARG A 162 -1.71 8.99 -9.81
C ARG A 162 -1.44 10.20 -10.70
N ARG A 163 -0.21 10.35 -11.20
CA ARG A 163 0.13 11.36 -12.21
C ARG A 163 -0.04 10.80 -13.62
N ASP A 164 -0.37 11.64 -14.60
CA ASP A 164 -0.30 11.20 -16.00
C ASP A 164 1.18 10.92 -16.33
N GLY A 165 1.46 9.89 -17.12
CA GLY A 165 2.81 9.58 -17.60
C GLY A 165 3.42 10.74 -18.41
N ARG A 166 2.58 11.67 -18.89
CA ARG A 166 3.00 12.93 -19.53
C ARG A 166 3.60 13.95 -18.56
N ASP A 167 3.22 13.91 -17.28
CA ASP A 167 3.80 14.76 -16.23
C ASP A 167 5.08 14.15 -15.63
N GLY A 168 5.36 12.88 -15.98
CA GLY A 168 6.59 12.16 -15.67
C GLY A 168 7.79 12.57 -16.54
N GLY A 169 7.70 13.70 -17.24
CA GLY A 169 8.88 14.34 -17.82
C GLY A 169 9.93 14.44 -16.73
N ALA A 170 11.09 13.78 -16.96
CA ALA A 170 12.24 13.81 -16.07
C ALA A 170 12.34 15.19 -15.41
N PRO A 171 12.51 15.29 -14.08
CA PRO A 171 12.40 16.54 -13.34
C PRO A 171 13.11 17.60 -14.16
N ARG A 172 12.33 18.52 -14.77
CA ARG A 172 12.91 19.61 -15.54
C ARG A 172 13.76 20.31 -14.50
N ARG A 173 15.07 20.11 -14.55
CA ARG A 173 16.02 20.83 -13.73
C ARG A 173 15.76 22.29 -14.06
N VAL A 174 14.98 22.97 -13.23
CA VAL A 174 14.76 24.40 -13.30
C VAL A 174 16.06 25.00 -12.76
N GLY A 175 17.10 25.00 -13.60
CA GLY A 175 18.45 25.22 -13.11
C GLY A 175 19.55 24.76 -14.07
N ALA A 176 19.42 25.08 -15.35
CA ALA A 176 20.55 25.44 -16.18
C ALA A 176 19.97 26.18 -17.39
N GLY A 177 20.35 27.45 -17.55
CA GLY A 177 19.89 28.29 -18.63
C GLY A 177 19.94 27.57 -19.97
N SER A 178 18.94 27.87 -20.79
CA SER A 178 18.86 27.57 -22.20
C SER A 178 20.16 27.94 -22.91
N LEU A 179 21.08 26.97 -23.04
CA LEU A 179 21.92 26.89 -24.21
C LEU A 179 21.17 26.03 -25.21
N GLN A 180 20.62 26.73 -26.19
CA GLN A 180 20.00 26.27 -27.42
C GLN A 180 20.93 25.31 -28.18
N ARG A 181 21.13 24.08 -27.71
CA ARG A 181 21.90 23.10 -28.48
C ARG A 181 20.99 22.40 -29.48
N ARG A 182 20.91 23.01 -30.66
CA ARG A 182 20.39 22.42 -31.90
C ARG A 182 20.97 21.00 -32.09
N GLY A 183 20.08 20.05 -32.33
CA GLY A 183 20.36 18.81 -33.06
C GLY A 183 21.09 17.70 -32.30
N PHE A 184 20.36 16.81 -31.64
CA PHE A 184 20.84 15.47 -31.27
C PHE A 184 19.78 14.42 -31.61
N GLY A 185 19.49 14.30 -32.92
CA GLY A 185 19.04 13.05 -33.52
C GLY A 185 20.26 12.24 -33.96
N ALA A 186 21.17 11.94 -33.03
CA ALA A 186 22.33 11.13 -33.32
C ALA A 186 22.22 9.84 -32.50
N ASN A 187 22.22 8.71 -33.20
CA ASN A 187 22.59 7.41 -32.65
C ASN A 187 23.74 7.59 -31.65
N PRO A 188 23.75 6.87 -30.51
CA PRO A 188 24.86 6.92 -29.57
C PRO A 188 26.14 6.75 -30.38
N ARG A 189 26.94 7.81 -30.47
CA ARG A 189 28.18 7.77 -31.25
C ARG A 189 29.02 6.70 -30.59
N GLN A 190 29.30 5.63 -31.32
CA GLN A 190 30.21 4.60 -30.88
C GLN A 190 31.57 5.27 -30.69
N ILE A 191 31.98 5.40 -29.42
CA ILE A 191 33.28 5.99 -29.06
C ILE A 191 34.30 4.88 -29.29
N ASN A 192 35.09 5.01 -30.35
CA ASN A 192 36.09 4.00 -30.71
C ASN A 192 37.42 4.28 -30.02
N ALA A 193 37.69 5.54 -29.68
CA ALA A 193 38.85 5.95 -28.93
C ALA A 193 38.50 7.03 -27.91
N ILE A 194 39.26 7.09 -26.82
CA ILE A 194 39.11 8.14 -25.80
C ILE A 194 39.32 9.56 -26.37
N SER A 195 40.07 9.67 -27.47
CA SER A 195 40.26 10.92 -28.22
C SER A 195 38.96 11.47 -28.81
N ASP A 196 37.93 10.65 -28.99
CA ASP A 196 36.65 11.07 -29.56
C ASP A 196 35.78 11.83 -28.53
N ILE A 197 36.18 11.82 -27.25
CA ILE A 197 35.51 12.55 -26.17
C ILE A 197 36.05 13.98 -26.14
N ASP A 198 35.38 14.90 -26.84
CA ASP A 198 35.84 16.30 -26.95
C ASP A 198 35.54 17.17 -25.70
N VAL A 199 35.18 16.55 -24.58
CA VAL A 199 34.80 17.27 -23.36
C VAL A 199 35.83 17.00 -22.26
N PRO A 200 36.43 18.04 -21.64
CA PRO A 200 37.30 17.84 -20.48
C PRO A 200 36.49 17.31 -19.31
N GLY A 201 37.05 16.36 -18.55
CA GLY A 201 36.32 15.73 -17.46
C GLY A 201 36.88 14.40 -17.00
N THR A 202 36.21 13.83 -16.00
CA THR A 202 36.48 12.48 -15.51
C THR A 202 35.42 11.53 -16.04
N PHE A 203 35.83 10.40 -16.60
CA PHE A 203 34.94 9.41 -17.18
C PHE A 203 35.22 8.02 -16.60
N LEU A 204 34.16 7.28 -16.31
CA LEU A 204 34.21 5.84 -16.08
C LEU A 204 34.00 5.14 -17.42
N ILE A 205 34.98 4.36 -17.84
CA ILE A 205 34.94 3.57 -19.07
C ILE A 205 34.60 2.14 -18.69
N LEU A 206 33.49 1.63 -19.22
CA LEU A 206 33.01 0.28 -19.00
C LEU A 206 33.26 -0.56 -20.25
N LEU A 207 34.09 -1.60 -20.10
CA LEU A 207 34.35 -2.59 -21.15
C LEU A 207 33.36 -3.75 -21.01
N ALA A 208 32.20 -3.63 -21.65
CA ALA A 208 31.11 -4.60 -21.53
C ALA A 208 31.29 -5.86 -22.42
N GLY A 209 32.52 -6.37 -22.57
CA GLY A 209 32.80 -7.56 -23.39
C GLY A 209 32.52 -7.41 -24.89
N THR A 210 32.25 -6.19 -25.36
CA THR A 210 32.05 -5.83 -26.77
C THR A 210 33.04 -4.73 -27.16
N PRO A 211 33.36 -4.53 -28.45
CA PRO A 211 34.25 -3.44 -28.88
C PRO A 211 33.67 -2.03 -28.65
N ALA A 212 32.41 -1.92 -28.20
CA ALA A 212 31.78 -0.66 -27.89
C ALA A 212 32.11 -0.21 -26.45
N MET A 213 32.94 0.82 -26.32
CA MET A 213 33.21 1.45 -25.03
C MET A 213 32.03 2.31 -24.59
N HIS A 214 31.57 2.12 -23.36
CA HIS A 214 30.61 3.02 -22.72
C HIS A 214 31.33 3.95 -21.75
N ALA A 215 31.28 5.26 -22.01
CA ALA A 215 31.85 6.27 -21.14
C ALA A 215 30.75 7.00 -20.37
N VAL A 216 30.84 6.99 -19.04
CA VAL A 216 29.92 7.69 -18.13
C VAL A 216 30.67 8.85 -17.46
N ALA A 217 30.17 10.07 -17.61
CA ALA A 217 30.77 11.24 -16.96
C ALA A 217 30.61 11.16 -15.44
N MET A 218 31.70 11.41 -14.71
CA MET A 218 31.76 11.34 -13.24
C MET A 218 32.09 12.71 -12.65
N PRO A 219 31.55 13.05 -11.46
CA PRO A 219 31.74 14.37 -10.86
C PRO A 219 33.17 14.64 -10.38
N SER A 220 33.92 13.58 -10.05
CA SER A 220 35.34 13.68 -9.68
C SER A 220 36.08 12.37 -9.89
N LEU A 221 37.42 12.43 -9.91
CA LEU A 221 38.28 11.24 -9.98
C LEU A 221 38.05 10.28 -8.80
N ALA A 222 37.74 10.81 -7.62
CA ALA A 222 37.41 10.00 -6.44
C ALA A 222 36.13 9.17 -6.65
N HIS A 223 35.06 9.78 -7.18
CA HIS A 223 33.82 9.07 -7.50
C HIS A 223 34.02 8.04 -8.61
N CYS A 224 34.85 8.36 -9.60
CA CYS A 224 35.19 7.39 -10.64
C CYS A 224 35.89 6.16 -10.06
N ARG A 225 36.91 6.34 -9.21
CA ARG A 225 37.65 5.22 -8.60
C ARG A 225 36.74 4.34 -7.74
N LEU A 226 35.85 4.95 -6.96
CA LEU A 226 34.87 4.23 -6.16
C LEU A 226 33.92 3.42 -7.05
N ALA A 227 33.40 4.01 -8.13
CA ALA A 227 32.53 3.32 -9.08
C ALA A 227 33.24 2.19 -9.84
N ALA A 228 34.51 2.39 -10.22
CA ALA A 228 35.32 1.37 -10.85
C ALA A 228 35.52 0.15 -9.94
N GLY A 229 35.60 0.34 -8.61
CA GLY A 229 35.66 -0.75 -7.64
C GLY A 229 34.43 -1.68 -7.63
N TYR A 230 33.28 -1.20 -8.12
CA TYR A 230 32.05 -2.01 -8.26
C TYR A 230 31.94 -2.71 -9.62
N SER A 231 32.88 -2.49 -10.55
CA SER A 231 32.87 -3.07 -11.88
C SER A 231 34.13 -3.86 -12.14
N ASN A 232 33.97 -5.13 -12.51
CA ASN A 232 35.11 -6.01 -12.84
C ASN A 232 35.90 -5.56 -14.09
N ALA A 233 35.37 -4.61 -14.87
CA ALA A 233 35.96 -4.12 -16.12
C ALA A 233 35.86 -2.60 -16.29
N GLY A 234 35.71 -1.86 -15.17
CA GLY A 234 35.66 -0.41 -15.16
C GLY A 234 37.05 0.21 -15.03
N THR A 235 37.40 1.15 -15.91
CA THR A 235 38.62 1.96 -15.75
C THR A 235 38.29 3.45 -15.74
N CYS A 236 39.09 4.23 -15.02
CA CYS A 236 38.93 5.67 -14.92
C CYS A 236 39.86 6.38 -15.86
N ALA A 237 39.32 7.34 -16.61
CA ALA A 237 40.12 8.23 -17.42
C ALA A 237 39.80 9.69 -17.12
N GLN A 238 40.83 10.53 -17.10
CA GLN A 238 40.71 11.96 -16.89
C GLN A 238 41.30 12.68 -18.10
N ARG A 239 40.47 13.45 -18.80
CA ARG A 239 40.91 14.35 -19.88
C ARG A 239 41.05 15.75 -19.28
N ARG A 240 42.29 16.24 -19.27
CA ARG A 240 42.61 17.62 -18.89
C ARG A 240 42.42 18.55 -20.08
#